data_AF-A0A7L6N145-F1
#
_entry.id   AF-A0A7L6N145-F1
#
_cell.length_a   1.000
_cell.length_b   1.000
_cell.length_c   1.000
_cell.angle_alpha   90.00
_cell.angle_beta   90.00
_cell.angle_gamma   90.00
#
_symmetry.space_group_name_H-M   'P 1'
#
loop_
_entity.id
_entity.type
_entity.pdbx_description
1 polymer ?
#
loop_
_entity_poly.entity_id
_entity_poly.type
_entity_poly.pdbx_seq_one_letter_code
_entity_poly.pdbx_strand_id
1 'polypeptide(L)'
;MNNQPIEVILYVCNHGYAYEAMSEARKAGARGGTIIHGRSSISTEKEKFFGITLHPEKDILMIVCLADQKNDLMKALTSKYGVTTEARGLCFSMPVSDAIGFSFESIPFPKE
;
A
#
# COMPACT_ATOMS: atom_id res chain seq x y z
N MET A 1 12.11 -21.22 -14.49
CA MET A 1 11.16 -20.44 -13.68
C MET A 1 10.47 -19.48 -14.63
N ASN A 2 9.15 -19.59 -14.79
CA ASN A 2 8.40 -18.64 -15.63
C ASN A 2 8.47 -17.27 -14.95
N ASN A 3 9.38 -16.43 -15.41
CA ASN A 3 9.66 -15.14 -14.80
C ASN A 3 8.61 -14.12 -15.24
N GLN A 4 7.38 -14.27 -14.73
CA GLN A 4 6.36 -13.25 -14.86
C GLN A 4 6.89 -11.99 -14.16
N PRO A 5 6.97 -10.83 -14.84
CA PRO A 5 7.44 -9.61 -14.21
C PRO A 5 6.57 -9.28 -13.00
N ILE A 6 7.21 -8.99 -11.88
CA ILE A 6 6.55 -8.63 -10.63
C ILE A 6 6.86 -7.18 -10.27
N GLU A 7 5.92 -6.56 -9.60
CA GLU A 7 5.98 -5.18 -9.14
C GLU A 7 5.65 -5.12 -7.66
N VAL A 8 6.20 -4.13 -6.97
CA VAL A 8 5.74 -3.73 -5.66
C VAL A 8 5.05 -2.38 -5.78
N ILE A 9 3.79 -2.34 -5.37
CA ILE A 9 3.03 -1.10 -5.22
C ILE A 9 3.30 -0.55 -3.83
N LEU A 10 3.67 0.72 -3.76
CA LEU A 10 3.77 1.51 -2.54
C LEU A 10 2.63 2.52 -2.53
N TYR A 11 1.80 2.43 -1.51
CA TYR A 11 0.72 3.36 -1.23
C TYR A 11 0.97 4.05 0.11
N VAL A 12 1.19 5.36 0.07
CA VAL A 12 1.44 6.19 1.26
C VAL A 12 0.20 7.01 1.55
N CYS A 13 -0.32 6.94 2.77
CA CYS A 13 -1.54 7.64 3.18
C CYS A 13 -1.43 8.18 4.60
N ASN A 14 -2.40 9.02 4.98
CA ASN A 14 -2.63 9.38 6.37
C ASN A 14 -2.89 8.11 7.20
N HIS A 15 -2.39 8.11 8.43
CA HIS A 15 -2.58 6.99 9.34
C HIS A 15 -4.06 6.60 9.50
N GLY A 16 -4.33 5.30 9.52
CA GLY A 16 -5.68 4.76 9.72
C GLY A 16 -6.49 4.52 8.44
N TYR A 17 -5.92 4.74 7.25
CA TYR A 17 -6.59 4.48 5.96
C TYR A 17 -6.03 3.28 5.18
N ALA A 18 -4.87 2.76 5.59
CA ALA A 18 -4.17 1.73 4.83
C ALA A 18 -4.96 0.41 4.78
N TYR A 19 -5.70 0.06 5.84
CA TYR A 19 -6.45 -1.19 5.89
C TYR A 19 -7.68 -1.16 4.97
N GLU A 20 -8.39 -0.04 4.94
CA GLU A 20 -9.54 0.21 4.09
C GLU A 20 -9.13 0.28 2.62
N ALA A 21 -8.03 0.98 2.31
CA ALA A 21 -7.46 0.99 0.97
C ALA A 21 -7.08 -0.44 0.53
N MET A 22 -6.45 -1.23 1.40
CA MET A 22 -6.15 -2.64 1.13
C MET A 22 -7.43 -3.46 0.85
N SER A 23 -8.54 -3.16 1.52
CA SER A 23 -9.83 -3.82 1.27
C SER A 23 -10.32 -3.59 -0.17
N GLU A 24 -10.19 -2.37 -0.70
CA GLU A 24 -10.52 -2.10 -2.10
C GLU A 24 -9.55 -2.80 -3.06
N ALA A 25 -8.26 -2.84 -2.74
CA ALA A 25 -7.29 -3.60 -3.52
C ALA A 25 -7.59 -5.11 -3.54
N ARG A 26 -8.04 -5.68 -2.42
CA ARG A 26 -8.45 -7.10 -2.35
C ARG A 26 -9.60 -7.41 -3.28
N LYS A 27 -10.58 -6.51 -3.42
CA LYS A 27 -11.70 -6.66 -4.37
C LYS A 27 -11.22 -6.70 -5.82
N ALA A 28 -10.10 -6.06 -6.12
CA ALA A 28 -9.45 -6.07 -7.43
C ALA A 28 -8.44 -7.24 -7.60
N GLY A 29 -8.38 -8.19 -6.65
CA GLY A 29 -7.55 -9.39 -6.76
C GLY A 29 -6.22 -9.34 -6.02
N ALA A 30 -5.93 -8.29 -5.25
CA ALA A 30 -4.75 -8.29 -4.39
C ALA A 30 -4.91 -9.33 -3.26
N ARG A 31 -3.85 -10.11 -3.00
CA ARG A 31 -3.88 -11.13 -1.94
C ARG A 31 -3.71 -10.53 -0.54
N GLY A 32 -2.97 -9.43 -0.45
CA GLY A 32 -2.61 -8.81 0.81
C GLY A 32 -1.49 -7.81 0.61
N GLY A 33 -1.00 -7.28 1.71
CA GLY A 33 0.14 -6.38 1.75
C GLY A 33 0.65 -6.22 3.17
N THR A 34 1.77 -5.54 3.30
CA THR A 34 2.37 -5.18 4.59
C THR A 34 2.17 -3.70 4.82
N ILE A 35 1.77 -3.33 6.04
CA ILE A 35 1.63 -1.93 6.45
C ILE A 35 2.81 -1.56 7.34
N ILE A 36 3.49 -0.46 7.01
CA ILE A 36 4.56 0.13 7.80
C ILE A 36 4.09 1.49 8.31
N HIS A 37 4.12 1.67 9.63
CA HIS A 37 3.82 2.95 10.25
C HIS A 37 5.02 3.89 10.18
N GLY A 38 4.77 5.14 9.81
CA GLY A 38 5.80 6.15 9.60
C GLY A 38 5.33 7.55 9.95
N ARG A 39 6.19 8.53 9.65
CA ARG A 39 5.94 9.94 9.92
C ARG A 39 6.29 10.79 8.69
N SER A 40 5.51 11.82 8.46
CA SER A 40 5.79 12.82 7.43
C SER A 40 6.92 13.75 7.87
N SER A 41 7.84 14.03 6.94
CA SER A 41 8.90 15.03 7.11
C SER A 41 8.45 16.43 6.64
N ILE A 42 7.28 16.53 6.00
CA ILE A 42 6.77 17.78 5.43
C ILE A 42 6.58 18.80 6.55
N SER A 43 7.32 19.91 6.45
CA SER A 43 7.39 20.94 7.48
C SER A 43 6.08 21.74 7.63
N THR A 44 5.28 21.85 6.58
CA THR A 44 3.99 22.56 6.59
C THR A 44 2.88 21.77 7.27
N GLU A 45 3.02 20.45 7.39
CA GLU A 45 2.09 19.61 8.17
C GLU A 45 2.50 19.52 9.67
N LYS A 46 3.55 20.22 10.09
CA LYS A 46 3.96 20.26 11.51
C LYS A 46 3.00 21.16 12.29
N GLU A 47 1.94 20.57 12.81
CA GLU A 47 1.10 21.25 13.78
C GLU A 47 1.85 21.41 15.10
N LYS A 48 1.76 22.61 15.69
CA LYS A 48 2.24 22.87 17.04
C LYS A 48 1.07 22.75 17.99
N PHE A 49 1.06 21.69 18.78
CA PHE A 49 0.06 21.49 19.84
C PHE A 49 0.76 21.63 21.19
N PHE A 50 0.37 22.61 22.00
CA PHE A 50 1.00 22.92 23.30
C PHE A 50 2.53 23.08 23.27
N GLY A 51 3.09 23.64 22.19
CA GLY A 51 4.54 23.83 22.05
C GLY A 51 5.33 22.59 21.63
N ILE A 52 4.67 21.44 21.44
CA ILE A 52 5.25 20.21 20.91
C ILE A 52 5.07 20.19 19.39
N THR A 53 6.13 19.87 18.64
CA THR A 53 6.03 19.65 17.20
C THR A 53 5.45 18.25 16.94
N LEU A 54 4.22 18.17 16.47
CA LEU A 54 3.62 16.90 16.07
C LEU A 54 3.97 16.63 14.61
N HIS A 55 4.60 15.49 14.36
CA HIS A 55 4.80 15.00 13.00
C HIS A 55 3.57 14.20 12.58
N PRO A 56 2.99 14.47 11.40
CA PRO A 56 1.84 13.70 10.91
C PRO A 56 2.20 12.24 10.76
N GLU A 57 1.36 11.37 11.32
CA GLU A 57 1.49 9.94 11.16
C GLU A 57 1.02 9.51 9.77
N LYS A 58 1.76 8.59 9.17
CA LYS A 58 1.48 8.05 7.84
C LYS A 58 1.57 6.53 7.90
N ASP A 59 0.82 5.89 7.02
CA ASP A 59 0.95 4.46 6.76
C ASP A 59 1.46 4.23 5.34
N ILE A 60 2.40 3.31 5.20
CA ILE A 60 2.91 2.82 3.92
C ILE A 60 2.41 1.39 3.73
N LEU A 61 1.48 1.19 2.80
CA LEU A 61 1.01 -0.11 2.36
C LEU A 61 1.85 -0.59 1.18
N MET A 62 2.46 -1.77 1.33
CA MET A 62 3.25 -2.45 0.31
C MET A 62 2.52 -3.68 -0.20
N ILE A 63 2.25 -3.74 -1.51
CA ILE A 63 1.58 -4.87 -2.16
C ILE A 63 2.47 -5.41 -3.27
N VAL A 64 2.82 -6.70 -3.21
CA VAL A 64 3.51 -7.38 -4.30
C VAL A 64 2.46 -7.98 -5.25
N CYS A 65 2.56 -7.68 -6.54
CA CYS A 65 1.63 -8.15 -7.56
C CYS A 65 2.34 -8.54 -8.85
N LEU A 66 1.62 -9.23 -9.73
CA LEU A 66 2.04 -9.39 -11.11
C LEU A 66 1.98 -8.04 -11.83
N ALA A 67 2.88 -7.82 -12.79
CA ALA A 67 2.98 -6.54 -13.49
C ALA A 67 1.71 -6.18 -14.30
N ASP A 68 0.96 -7.18 -14.77
CA ASP A 68 -0.31 -7.00 -15.48
C ASP A 68 -1.44 -6.53 -14.54
N GLN A 69 -1.43 -6.95 -13.27
CA GLN A 69 -2.39 -6.53 -12.25
C GLN A 69 -2.14 -5.12 -11.72
N LYS A 70 -0.91 -4.61 -11.83
CA LYS A 70 -0.45 -3.36 -11.20
C LYS A 70 -1.44 -2.20 -11.38
N ASN A 71 -1.82 -1.92 -12.63
CA ASN A 71 -2.60 -0.73 -12.94
C ASN A 71 -4.00 -0.78 -12.32
N ASP A 72 -4.62 -1.96 -12.29
CA ASP A 72 -5.95 -2.15 -11.74
C ASP A 72 -5.92 -2.03 -10.22
N LEU A 73 -4.89 -2.57 -9.57
CA LEU A 73 -4.69 -2.42 -8.13
C LEU A 73 -4.44 -0.95 -7.72
N MET A 74 -3.59 -0.24 -8.46
CA MET A 74 -3.34 1.19 -8.20
C MET A 74 -4.61 2.04 -8.35
N LYS A 75 -5.44 1.76 -9.36
CA LYS A 75 -6.75 2.42 -9.52
C LYS A 75 -7.71 2.06 -8.39
N ALA A 76 -7.77 0.79 -7.99
CA ALA A 76 -8.64 0.35 -6.90
C ALA A 76 -8.32 1.08 -5.59
N LEU A 77 -7.04 1.14 -5.21
CA LEU A 77 -6.56 1.87 -4.02
C LEU A 77 -6.98 3.34 -4.04
N THR A 78 -6.75 4.01 -5.18
CA THR A 78 -6.89 5.47 -5.28
C THR A 78 -8.32 5.93 -5.58
N SER A 79 -9.22 5.03 -5.99
CA SER A 79 -10.61 5.37 -6.33
C SER A 79 -11.39 6.03 -5.18
N LYS A 80 -11.18 5.55 -3.95
CA LYS A 80 -11.82 6.06 -2.72
C LYS A 80 -10.84 6.65 -1.71
N TYR A 81 -9.55 6.37 -1.87
CA TYR A 81 -8.50 6.79 -0.94
C TYR A 81 -7.36 7.52 -1.68
N GLY A 82 -7.67 8.24 -2.75
CA GLY A 82 -6.70 9.02 -3.52
C GLY A 82 -6.24 10.31 -2.85
N VAL A 83 -5.41 11.08 -3.55
CA VAL A 83 -4.76 12.31 -3.05
C VAL A 83 -5.74 13.43 -2.63
N THR A 84 -6.95 13.45 -3.22
CA THR A 84 -8.00 14.44 -2.93
C THR A 84 -8.90 14.06 -1.76
N THR A 85 -8.71 12.87 -1.20
CA THR A 85 -9.52 12.34 -0.08
C THR A 85 -8.85 12.61 1.26
N GLU A 86 -9.54 12.30 2.36
CA GLU A 86 -8.95 12.40 3.71
C GLU A 86 -7.74 11.48 3.91
N ALA A 87 -7.65 10.38 3.14
CA ALA A 87 -6.48 9.50 3.15
C ALA A 87 -5.23 10.17 2.55
N ARG A 88 -5.39 11.20 1.71
CA ARG A 88 -4.28 11.87 0.99
C ARG A 88 -3.33 10.87 0.30
N GLY A 89 -3.91 9.82 -0.28
CA GLY A 89 -3.16 8.69 -0.78
C GLY A 89 -2.30 9.00 -2.00
N LEU A 90 -1.00 8.74 -1.89
CA LEU A 90 -0.03 8.71 -2.99
C LEU A 90 0.28 7.26 -3.34
N CYS A 91 0.14 6.88 -4.61
CA CYS A 91 0.36 5.51 -5.07
C CYS A 91 1.38 5.49 -6.21
N PHE A 92 2.40 4.65 -6.09
CA PHE A 92 3.40 4.39 -7.14
C PHE A 92 3.86 2.94 -7.09
N SER A 93 4.63 2.50 -8.09
CA SER A 93 5.20 1.15 -8.11
C SER A 93 6.68 1.16 -8.46
N MET A 94 7.34 0.05 -8.17
CA MET A 94 8.71 -0.24 -8.57
C MET A 94 8.81 -1.69 -9.07
N PRO A 95 9.61 -1.94 -10.13
CA PRO A 95 9.86 -3.31 -10.59
C PRO A 95 10.63 -4.08 -9.52
N VAL A 96 10.25 -5.33 -9.29
CA VAL A 96 10.96 -6.24 -8.39
C VAL A 96 11.82 -7.17 -9.22
N SER A 97 13.14 -7.15 -8.97
CA SER A 97 14.09 -7.96 -9.74
C SER A 97 13.99 -9.46 -9.43
N ASP A 98 13.80 -9.80 -8.15
CA ASP A 98 13.66 -11.17 -7.67
C ASP A 98 12.94 -11.17 -6.32
N ALA A 99 12.22 -12.24 -6.01
CA ALA A 99 11.54 -12.41 -4.73
C ALA A 99 11.30 -13.91 -4.42
N ILE A 100 11.47 -14.27 -3.15
CA ILE A 100 11.29 -15.64 -2.64
C ILE A 100 10.31 -15.64 -1.46
N GLY A 101 9.77 -16.81 -1.11
CA GLY A 101 8.92 -16.96 0.09
C GLY A 101 7.45 -16.58 -0.11
N PHE A 102 6.98 -16.47 -1.35
CA PHE A 102 5.57 -16.28 -1.66
C PHE A 102 5.19 -17.02 -2.96
N SER A 103 3.90 -17.32 -3.12
CA SER A 103 3.30 -17.83 -4.35
C SER A 103 2.06 -17.00 -4.67
N PHE A 104 1.75 -16.74 -5.94
CA PHE A 104 0.48 -16.12 -6.34
C PHE A 104 -0.69 -17.10 -6.36
N GLU A 105 -0.42 -18.39 -6.27
CA GLU A 105 -1.45 -19.43 -6.12
C GLU A 105 -2.05 -19.41 -4.71
N SER A 106 -3.24 -19.97 -4.54
CA SER A 106 -3.79 -20.21 -3.21
C SER A 106 -2.87 -21.14 -2.43
N ILE A 107 -2.39 -20.71 -1.27
CA ILE A 107 -1.68 -21.61 -0.35
C ILE A 107 -2.74 -22.56 0.21
N PRO A 108 -2.64 -23.89 -0.01
CA PRO A 108 -3.51 -24.84 0.66
C PRO A 108 -3.10 -24.84 2.13
N PHE A 109 -3.75 -24.00 2.94
CA PHE A 109 -3.66 -24.16 4.38
C PHE A 109 -4.31 -25.50 4.72
N PRO A 110 -3.64 -26.36 5.52
CA PRO A 110 -4.32 -27.49 6.12
C PRO A 110 -5.56 -26.95 6.83
N LYS A 111 -6.73 -27.47 6.46
CA LYS A 111 -7.90 -27.28 7.31
C LYS A 111 -7.60 -28.09 8.56
N GLU A 112 -7.45 -27.41 9.69
CA GLU A 112 -7.54 -28.08 11.00
C GLU A 112 -8.87 -28.85 11.12
#